data_AF-A0A359B614-F1
#
_entry.id   AF-A0A359B614-F1
#
_cell.length_a   1.000
_cell.length_b   1.000
_cell.length_c   1.000
_cell.angle_alpha   90.00
_cell.angle_beta   90.00
_cell.angle_gamma   90.00
#
_symmetry.space_group_name_H-M   'P 1'
#
loop_
_entity.id
_entity.type
_entity.pdbx_description
1 polymer ?
#
loop_
_entity_poly.entity_id
_entity_poly.type
_entity_poly.pdbx_seq_one_letter_code
_entity_poly.pdbx_strand_id
1 'polypeptide(L)'
;MFFPFRRKKQVKEKRKIFIRQRKTPIKSDYEHATELSPSLESATPMNSLFKKIEANTGENFYTSNNEYRTTFKLEQNNEFIFGTTAGVIAATVKYGFNELMQVLNIAQYDNNATSLGVVMKGFEYTPIFLVFGFITSLIIGALHGLVIAFMYTYIFSTKYFLLKSVGIGVGIWLFNFGLMSGVFNYPEPIKNSLGDIVAMLLSLIIFAVVASYALKVMGFFKQSNS
;
A
#
# COMPACT_ATOMS: atom_id res chain seq x y z
N MET A 1 10.12 -20.70 12.61
CA MET A 1 9.56 -21.42 13.77
C MET A 1 8.09 -21.04 13.85
N PHE A 2 7.21 -21.87 13.30
CA PHE A 2 5.79 -21.56 13.05
C PHE A 2 4.94 -22.02 14.24
N PHE A 3 4.12 -21.12 14.80
CA PHE A 3 3.29 -21.42 15.97
C PHE A 3 2.03 -22.24 15.59
N PRO A 4 1.70 -23.30 16.35
CA PRO A 4 0.50 -24.10 16.13
C PRO A 4 -0.70 -23.55 16.91
N PHE A 5 -1.88 -23.62 16.28
CA PHE A 5 -3.12 -24.10 16.88
C PHE A 5 -3.53 -23.58 18.27
N ARG A 6 -4.45 -22.59 18.31
CA ARG A 6 -5.43 -22.48 19.42
C ARG A 6 -6.69 -21.65 19.10
N ARG A 7 -7.35 -21.89 17.96
CA ARG A 7 -8.71 -21.33 17.69
C ARG A 7 -9.76 -22.37 17.28
N LYS A 8 -9.56 -23.67 17.56
CA LYS A 8 -10.57 -24.71 17.26
C LYS A 8 -11.87 -24.62 18.09
N LYS A 9 -11.90 -23.85 19.18
CA LYS A 9 -13.07 -23.83 20.09
C LYS A 9 -14.24 -22.96 19.60
N GLN A 10 -14.00 -21.84 18.91
CA GLN A 10 -15.09 -20.94 18.47
C GLN A 10 -15.79 -21.35 17.16
N VAL A 11 -15.16 -22.19 16.32
CA VAL A 11 -15.75 -22.59 15.03
C VAL A 11 -16.90 -23.60 15.20
N LYS A 12 -16.93 -24.36 16.30
CA LYS A 12 -17.98 -25.37 16.53
C LYS A 12 -19.36 -24.77 16.86
N GLU A 13 -19.42 -23.59 17.48
CA GLU A 13 -20.72 -22.96 17.80
C GLU A 13 -21.38 -22.29 16.59
N LYS A 14 -20.62 -21.61 15.73
CA LYS A 14 -21.18 -20.94 14.54
C LYS A 14 -21.73 -21.93 13.49
N ARG A 15 -21.20 -23.16 13.40
CA ARG A 15 -21.73 -24.19 12.49
C ARG A 15 -23.14 -24.68 12.84
N LYS A 16 -23.55 -24.62 14.11
CA LYS A 16 -24.93 -25.03 14.50
C LYS A 16 -25.99 -24.02 14.07
N ILE A 17 -25.64 -22.74 13.96
CA ILE A 17 -26.58 -21.67 13.60
C ILE A 17 -26.80 -21.62 12.08
N PHE A 18 -25.77 -21.90 11.28
CA PHE A 18 -25.84 -21.76 9.83
C PHE A 18 -26.63 -22.87 9.10
N ILE A 19 -26.80 -24.05 9.72
CA ILE A 19 -27.54 -25.17 9.08
C ILE A 19 -29.05 -24.91 9.04
N ARG A 20 -29.59 -23.95 9.81
CA ARG A 20 -31.04 -23.72 9.91
C ARG A 20 -31.64 -22.79 8.85
N GLN A 21 -30.84 -22.15 7.98
CA GLN A 21 -31.33 -21.06 7.11
C GLN A 21 -31.25 -21.29 5.59
N ARG A 22 -30.95 -22.49 5.09
CA ARG A 22 -30.97 -22.76 3.63
C ARG A 22 -32.08 -23.73 3.22
N LYS A 23 -33.31 -23.22 3.12
CA LYS A 23 -34.39 -23.83 2.32
C LYS A 23 -35.28 -22.73 1.72
N THR A 24 -34.78 -22.08 0.67
CA THR A 24 -35.62 -21.41 -0.33
C THR A 24 -34.98 -21.63 -1.70
N PRO A 25 -35.67 -22.28 -2.66
CA PRO A 25 -35.16 -22.48 -4.00
C PRO A 25 -35.28 -21.19 -4.82
N ILE A 26 -34.19 -20.81 -5.48
CA ILE A 26 -34.15 -19.72 -6.47
C ILE A 26 -34.46 -20.33 -7.84
N LYS A 27 -35.51 -19.84 -8.51
CA LYS A 27 -35.78 -20.10 -9.93
C LYS A 27 -34.78 -19.31 -10.78
N SER A 28 -34.12 -19.95 -11.73
CA SER A 28 -33.27 -19.31 -12.72
C SER A 28 -33.95 -19.34 -14.10
N ASP A 29 -34.44 -18.19 -14.53
CA ASP A 29 -34.83 -17.95 -15.92
C ASP A 29 -33.71 -17.10 -16.53
N TYR A 30 -32.92 -17.67 -17.44
CA TYR A 30 -32.06 -16.91 -18.35
C TYR A 30 -32.14 -17.52 -19.74
N GLU A 31 -32.86 -16.80 -20.60
CA GLU A 31 -33.00 -17.00 -22.02
C GLU A 31 -31.76 -16.52 -22.80
N HIS A 32 -31.68 -17.05 -24.03
CA HIS A 32 -30.68 -16.88 -25.07
C HIS A 32 -30.32 -15.43 -25.47
N ALA A 33 -29.03 -15.22 -25.78
CA ALA A 33 -28.56 -14.25 -26.79
C ALA A 33 -27.18 -14.75 -27.29
N THR A 34 -27.12 -15.49 -28.40
CA THR A 34 -26.89 -15.04 -29.80
C THR A 34 -25.53 -14.39 -30.03
N GLU A 35 -24.66 -15.15 -30.69
CA GLU A 35 -23.35 -14.78 -31.23
C GLU A 35 -23.47 -13.71 -32.32
N LEU A 36 -22.54 -12.76 -32.34
CA LEU A 36 -22.20 -11.96 -33.53
C LEU A 36 -20.71 -11.59 -33.46
N SER A 37 -19.92 -12.24 -34.30
CA SER A 37 -18.54 -11.88 -34.64
C SER A 37 -18.55 -10.85 -35.79
N PRO A 38 -17.64 -9.87 -35.76
CA PRO A 38 -17.20 -9.24 -37.00
C PRO A 38 -15.70 -9.44 -37.27
N SER A 39 -15.47 -9.61 -38.55
CA SER A 39 -14.26 -9.82 -39.34
C SER A 39 -13.15 -8.78 -39.19
N LEU A 40 -11.93 -9.27 -39.42
CA LEU A 40 -10.72 -8.59 -39.88
C LEU A 40 -10.94 -7.33 -40.73
N GLU A 41 -10.24 -6.26 -40.39
CA GLU A 41 -9.72 -5.29 -41.37
C GLU A 41 -8.21 -5.10 -41.17
N SER A 42 -7.48 -5.31 -42.25
CA SER A 42 -6.03 -5.24 -42.37
C SER A 42 -5.55 -3.79 -42.45
N ALA A 43 -4.76 -3.35 -41.48
CA ALA A 43 -4.08 -2.06 -41.52
C ALA A 43 -2.83 -2.11 -42.42
N THR A 44 -2.86 -1.33 -43.50
CA THR A 44 -1.75 -1.04 -44.41
C THR A 44 -0.63 -0.26 -43.67
N PRO A 45 0.66 -0.60 -43.82
CA PRO A 45 1.73 0.16 -43.19
C PRO A 45 2.06 1.44 -43.98
N MET A 46 1.69 2.59 -43.43
CA MET A 46 2.06 3.92 -43.93
C MET A 46 3.51 4.29 -43.55
N ASN A 47 4.49 3.47 -43.94
CA ASN A 47 5.91 3.62 -43.57
C ASN A 47 6.85 3.98 -44.73
N SER A 48 6.32 4.28 -45.92
CA SER A 48 7.14 4.60 -47.11
C SER A 48 7.15 6.08 -47.50
N LEU A 49 6.34 6.94 -46.85
CA LEU A 49 6.18 8.36 -47.22
C LEU A 49 7.05 9.33 -46.41
N PHE A 50 7.55 8.94 -45.22
CA PHE A 50 8.42 9.79 -44.41
C PHE A 50 9.92 9.67 -44.72
N LYS A 51 10.35 8.62 -45.44
CA LYS A 51 11.77 8.42 -45.79
C LYS A 51 12.28 9.23 -47.00
N LYS A 52 11.41 10.01 -47.66
CA LYS A 52 11.77 10.70 -48.92
C LYS A 52 11.89 12.22 -48.82
N ILE A 53 11.77 12.80 -47.62
CA ILE A 53 11.91 14.25 -47.41
C ILE A 53 13.26 14.63 -46.76
N GLU A 54 13.95 13.71 -46.10
CA GLU A 54 15.21 14.02 -45.39
C GLU A 54 16.49 14.02 -46.27
N ALA A 55 16.37 13.84 -47.59
CA ALA A 55 17.53 13.66 -48.46
C ALA A 55 17.94 14.90 -49.28
N ASN A 56 17.38 16.09 -49.03
CA ASN A 56 17.58 17.22 -49.98
C ASN A 56 17.81 18.62 -49.39
N THR A 57 18.27 18.74 -48.16
CA THR A 57 18.73 20.04 -47.64
C THR A 57 20.07 19.89 -46.92
N GLY A 58 21.14 20.01 -47.71
CA GLY A 58 22.50 20.11 -47.21
C GLY A 58 22.78 21.48 -46.58
N GLU A 59 22.24 21.70 -45.39
CA GLU A 59 22.65 22.80 -44.52
C GLU A 59 23.29 22.24 -43.25
N ASN A 60 24.57 22.58 -43.07
CA ASN A 60 25.29 22.41 -41.81
C ASN A 60 24.67 23.35 -40.76
N PHE A 61 23.53 22.95 -40.19
CA PHE A 61 23.03 23.53 -38.97
C PHE A 61 23.89 23.02 -37.82
N TYR A 62 24.83 23.84 -37.37
CA TYR A 62 25.24 23.82 -35.97
C TYR A 62 24.01 24.16 -35.14
N THR A 63 23.18 23.15 -34.85
CA THR A 63 22.17 23.26 -33.81
C THR A 63 22.91 23.43 -32.49
N SER A 64 23.08 24.70 -32.10
CA SER A 64 23.20 25.13 -30.71
C SER A 64 21.88 24.77 -30.00
N ASN A 65 21.63 23.47 -29.85
CA ASN A 65 20.56 22.95 -29.02
C ASN A 65 21.07 22.96 -27.57
N ASN A 66 21.36 24.16 -27.05
CA ASN A 66 21.12 24.43 -25.64
C ASN A 66 19.60 24.56 -25.45
N GLU A 67 18.89 23.47 -25.76
CA GLU A 67 17.59 23.22 -25.17
C GLU A 67 17.87 23.11 -23.68
N TYR A 68 17.70 24.22 -22.96
CA TYR A 68 17.35 24.16 -21.55
C TYR A 68 16.00 23.45 -21.47
N ARG A 69 16.02 22.12 -21.63
CA ARG A 69 15.00 21.26 -21.06
C ARG A 69 15.14 21.44 -19.56
N THR A 70 14.46 22.47 -19.04
CA THR A 70 13.92 22.43 -17.69
C THR A 70 12.88 21.32 -17.68
N THR A 71 13.33 20.07 -17.81
CA THR A 71 12.56 18.92 -17.38
C THR A 71 12.23 19.22 -15.94
N PHE A 72 10.94 19.46 -15.68
CA PHE A 72 10.41 19.64 -14.35
C PHE A 72 10.83 18.40 -13.56
N LYS A 73 11.93 18.51 -12.81
CA LYS A 73 12.47 17.37 -12.07
C LYS A 73 11.59 17.27 -10.84
N LEU A 74 10.53 16.48 -10.97
CA LEU A 74 9.58 16.18 -9.89
C LEU A 74 10.28 15.59 -8.65
N GLU A 75 11.50 15.07 -8.83
CA GLU A 75 12.35 14.49 -7.80
C GLU A 75 13.61 15.36 -7.58
N GLN A 76 13.74 15.96 -6.40
CA GLN A 76 14.88 16.82 -6.05
C GLN A 76 15.98 16.04 -5.32
N ASN A 77 15.60 15.13 -4.41
CA ASN A 77 16.49 14.47 -3.46
C ASN A 77 16.38 12.93 -3.46
N ASN A 78 16.11 12.33 -4.62
CA ASN A 78 15.82 10.90 -4.73
C ASN A 78 14.70 10.47 -3.75
N GLU A 79 13.69 11.34 -3.55
CA GLU A 79 12.59 11.13 -2.61
C GLU A 79 11.90 9.81 -2.85
N PHE A 80 11.80 9.41 -4.12
CA PHE A 80 11.17 8.17 -4.52
C PHE A 80 11.92 6.97 -3.96
N ILE A 81 13.21 6.87 -4.25
CA ILE A 81 14.03 5.72 -3.87
C ILE A 81 14.18 5.66 -2.34
N PHE A 82 14.53 6.79 -1.71
CA PHE A 82 14.72 6.81 -0.26
C PHE A 82 13.41 6.63 0.50
N GLY A 83 12.33 7.29 0.07
CA GLY A 83 11.02 7.17 0.69
C GLY A 83 10.46 5.75 0.61
N THR A 84 10.47 5.15 -0.58
CA THR A 84 9.99 3.76 -0.76
C THR A 84 10.81 2.77 0.05
N THR A 85 12.15 2.87 0.02
CA THR A 85 13.05 2.00 0.80
C THR A 85 12.83 2.14 2.30
N ALA A 86 12.74 3.38 2.81
CA ALA A 86 12.43 3.64 4.21
C ALA A 86 11.07 3.07 4.62
N GLY A 87 10.08 3.19 3.75
CA GLY A 87 8.73 2.64 3.93
C GLY A 87 8.71 1.12 4.04
N VAL A 88 9.48 0.41 3.20
CA VAL A 88 9.62 -1.05 3.24
C VAL A 88 10.27 -1.52 4.54
N ILE A 89 11.36 -0.85 4.96
CA ILE A 89 12.06 -1.14 6.23
C ILE A 89 11.09 -0.95 7.40
N ALA A 90 10.40 0.19 7.44
CA ALA A 90 9.45 0.51 8.50
C ALA A 90 8.25 -0.45 8.53
N ALA A 91 7.72 -0.86 7.37
CA ALA A 91 6.65 -1.84 7.28
C ALA A 91 7.07 -3.20 7.81
N THR A 92 8.30 -3.62 7.56
CA THR A 92 8.86 -4.87 8.09
C THR A 92 8.93 -4.83 9.61
N VAL A 93 9.45 -3.74 10.19
CA VAL A 93 9.52 -3.57 11.66
C VAL A 93 8.13 -3.49 12.28
N LYS A 94 7.22 -2.72 11.69
CA LYS A 94 5.81 -2.64 12.09
C LYS A 94 5.14 -4.01 12.08
N TYR A 95 5.36 -4.80 11.03
CA TYR A 95 4.81 -6.15 10.91
C TYR A 95 5.30 -7.04 12.07
N GLY A 96 6.62 -7.02 12.36
CA GLY A 96 7.18 -7.74 13.50
C GLY A 96 6.61 -7.31 14.86
N PHE A 97 6.38 -6.02 15.05
CA PHE A 97 5.71 -5.50 16.25
C PHE A 97 4.26 -5.99 16.38
N ASN A 98 3.50 -6.01 15.29
CA ASN A 98 2.12 -6.47 15.29
C ASN A 98 2.01 -7.96 15.64
N GLU A 99 2.89 -8.78 15.07
CA GLU A 99 2.99 -10.21 15.41
C GLU A 99 3.34 -10.39 16.90
N LEU A 100 4.27 -9.59 17.44
CA LEU A 100 4.60 -9.62 18.86
C LEU A 100 3.39 -9.30 19.76
N MET A 101 2.61 -8.27 19.41
CA MET A 101 1.41 -7.90 20.17
C MET A 101 0.33 -8.99 20.16
N GLN A 102 0.20 -9.72 19.04
CA GLN A 102 -0.67 -10.88 18.95
C GLN A 102 -0.17 -12.05 19.79
N VAL A 103 1.15 -12.32 19.77
CA VAL A 103 1.77 -13.37 20.59
C VAL A 103 1.58 -13.09 22.09
N LEU A 104 1.68 -11.81 22.49
CA LEU A 104 1.42 -11.37 23.87
C LEU A 104 -0.07 -11.31 24.22
N ASN A 105 -0.96 -11.61 23.27
CA ASN A 105 -2.42 -11.57 23.43
C ASN A 105 -2.95 -10.19 23.86
N ILE A 106 -2.23 -9.12 23.48
CA ILE A 106 -2.62 -7.72 23.71
C ILE A 106 -3.56 -7.26 22.59
N ALA A 107 -3.27 -7.67 21.36
CA ALA A 107 -4.08 -7.37 20.17
C ALA A 107 -4.55 -8.68 19.52
N GLN A 108 -5.80 -8.71 19.10
CA GLN A 108 -6.38 -9.81 18.32
C GLN A 108 -6.36 -9.52 16.82
N TYR A 109 -6.33 -8.25 16.43
CA TYR A 109 -6.40 -7.78 15.05
C TYR A 109 -5.17 -6.93 14.70
N ASP A 110 -4.70 -7.08 13.46
CA ASP A 110 -3.68 -6.23 12.84
C ASP A 110 -4.35 -5.34 11.77
N ASN A 111 -3.89 -4.10 11.64
CA ASN A 111 -4.15 -3.20 10.51
C ASN A 111 -4.11 -3.94 9.16
N ASN A 112 -3.09 -4.78 8.95
CA ASN A 112 -2.88 -5.50 7.70
C ASN A 112 -3.91 -6.61 7.52
N ALA A 113 -4.24 -7.35 8.59
CA ALA A 113 -5.25 -8.39 8.55
C ALA A 113 -6.66 -7.82 8.32
N THR A 114 -6.88 -6.56 8.69
CA THR A 114 -8.19 -5.91 8.57
C THR A 114 -8.49 -5.51 7.12
N SER A 115 -7.51 -4.98 6.38
CA SER A 115 -7.68 -4.70 4.95
C SER A 115 -7.65 -5.98 4.10
N LEU A 116 -6.79 -6.95 4.46
CA LEU A 116 -6.73 -8.23 3.74
C LEU A 116 -7.96 -9.11 3.97
N GLY A 117 -8.56 -9.07 5.17
CA GLY A 117 -9.76 -9.85 5.50
C GLY A 117 -10.98 -9.48 4.66
N VAL A 118 -11.00 -8.27 4.07
CA VAL A 118 -12.03 -7.85 3.13
C VAL A 118 -11.81 -8.49 1.75
N VAL A 119 -10.55 -8.58 1.30
CA VAL A 119 -10.20 -9.06 -0.06
C VAL A 119 -10.04 -10.58 -0.12
N MET A 120 -9.47 -11.19 0.92
CA MET A 120 -9.11 -12.61 0.98
C MET A 120 -10.00 -13.39 1.96
N LYS A 121 -11.29 -13.06 2.00
CA LYS A 121 -12.25 -13.74 2.87
C LYS A 121 -12.26 -15.25 2.60
N GLY A 122 -12.16 -16.06 3.65
CA GLY A 122 -12.08 -17.52 3.59
C GLY A 122 -10.65 -18.09 3.51
N PHE A 123 -9.63 -17.26 3.29
CA PHE A 123 -8.22 -17.68 3.24
C PHE A 123 -7.45 -17.34 4.52
N GLU A 124 -8.09 -16.79 5.55
CA GLU A 124 -7.48 -16.18 6.73
C GLU A 124 -6.53 -17.11 7.51
N TYR A 125 -6.65 -18.42 7.30
CA TYR A 125 -5.86 -19.44 7.98
C TYR A 125 -4.83 -20.15 7.09
N THR A 126 -4.58 -19.61 5.91
CA THR A 126 -3.63 -20.19 4.94
C THR A 126 -2.28 -19.48 5.00
N PRO A 127 -1.16 -20.18 4.75
CA PRO A 127 0.15 -19.52 4.59
C PRO A 127 0.13 -18.46 3.48
N ILE A 128 -0.70 -18.65 2.46
CA ILE A 128 -0.92 -17.71 1.37
C ILE A 128 -1.42 -16.36 1.90
N PHE A 129 -2.39 -16.36 2.82
CA PHE A 129 -2.89 -15.13 3.43
C PHE A 129 -1.80 -14.35 4.18
N LEU A 130 -0.89 -15.04 4.87
CA LEU A 130 0.23 -14.40 5.56
C LEU A 130 1.21 -13.77 4.57
N VAL A 131 1.58 -14.50 3.52
CA VAL A 131 2.50 -14.00 2.48
C VAL A 131 1.89 -12.80 1.75
N PHE A 132 0.63 -12.90 1.33
CA PHE A 132 -0.07 -11.79 0.69
C PHE A 132 -0.22 -10.61 1.65
N GLY A 133 -0.57 -10.85 2.92
CA GLY A 133 -0.67 -9.80 3.93
C GLY A 133 0.63 -9.05 4.14
N PHE A 134 1.74 -9.78 4.18
CA PHE A 134 3.07 -9.19 4.29
C PHE A 134 3.42 -8.38 3.03
N ILE A 135 3.25 -8.93 1.83
CA ILE A 135 3.54 -8.23 0.56
C ILE A 135 2.69 -6.95 0.44
N THR A 136 1.38 -7.03 0.71
CA THR A 136 0.49 -5.87 0.71
C THR A 136 0.95 -4.83 1.74
N SER A 137 1.39 -5.26 2.93
CA SER A 137 1.97 -4.36 3.93
C SER A 137 3.23 -3.66 3.43
N LEU A 138 4.08 -4.33 2.65
CA LEU A 138 5.28 -3.72 2.08
C LEU A 138 4.93 -2.66 1.03
N ILE A 139 3.95 -2.94 0.16
CA ILE A 139 3.50 -1.99 -0.87
C ILE A 139 2.90 -0.73 -0.22
N ILE A 140 1.98 -0.91 0.74
CA ILE A 140 1.37 0.20 1.49
C ILE A 140 2.45 0.96 2.28
N GLY A 141 3.40 0.23 2.85
CA GLY A 141 4.56 0.79 3.55
C GLY A 141 5.41 1.67 2.67
N ALA A 142 5.78 1.19 1.49
CA ALA A 142 6.55 1.95 0.49
C ALA A 142 5.85 3.25 0.11
N LEU A 143 4.52 3.20 -0.12
CA LEU A 143 3.71 4.38 -0.40
C LEU A 143 3.76 5.41 0.74
N HIS A 144 3.56 4.98 1.99
CA HIS A 144 3.61 5.90 3.13
C HIS A 144 5.02 6.43 3.40
N GLY A 145 6.06 5.60 3.20
CA GLY A 145 7.44 6.05 3.30
C GLY A 145 7.77 7.14 2.28
N LEU A 146 7.24 7.02 1.06
CA LEU A 146 7.33 8.05 0.03
C LEU A 146 6.64 9.35 0.47
N VAL A 147 5.41 9.27 0.98
CA VAL A 147 4.69 10.45 1.51
C VAL A 147 5.50 11.11 2.63
N ILE A 148 6.07 10.34 3.54
CA ILE A 148 6.92 10.86 4.63
C ILE A 148 8.15 11.59 4.07
N ALA A 149 8.83 11.03 3.07
CA ALA A 149 9.96 11.69 2.41
C ALA A 149 9.52 13.03 1.81
N PHE A 150 8.41 13.07 1.08
CA PHE A 150 7.83 14.31 0.55
C PHE A 150 7.48 15.33 1.64
N MET A 151 6.91 14.90 2.77
CA MET A 151 6.63 15.79 3.89
C MET A 151 7.89 16.45 4.42
N TYR A 152 9.01 15.73 4.52
CA TYR A 152 10.29 16.32 4.96
C TYR A 152 10.97 17.17 3.89
N THR A 153 10.76 16.91 2.61
CA THR A 153 11.27 17.80 1.55
C THR A 153 10.50 19.12 1.54
N TYR A 154 9.17 19.09 1.61
CA TYR A 154 8.35 20.25 1.25
C TYR A 154 7.65 20.95 2.42
N ILE A 155 7.47 20.27 3.56
CA ILE A 155 6.62 20.76 4.66
C ILE A 155 7.42 20.92 5.95
N PHE A 156 8.24 19.93 6.30
CA PHE A 156 8.89 19.83 7.59
C PHE A 156 10.39 20.07 7.52
N SER A 157 10.88 20.97 8.37
CA SER A 157 12.32 21.03 8.65
C SER A 157 12.85 19.76 9.34
N THR A 158 14.15 19.52 9.22
CA THR A 158 14.85 18.37 9.85
C THR A 158 14.97 18.49 11.39
N LYS A 159 14.74 19.70 11.94
CA LYS A 159 14.75 19.93 13.39
C LYS A 159 13.62 19.14 14.07
N TYR A 160 13.97 18.42 15.14
CA TYR A 160 13.06 17.56 15.92
C TYR A 160 12.33 16.48 15.09
N PHE A 161 12.99 15.92 14.06
CA PHE A 161 12.35 14.95 13.16
C PHE A 161 11.69 13.77 13.90
N LEU A 162 12.27 13.24 14.99
CA LEU A 162 11.63 12.15 15.74
C LEU A 162 10.26 12.54 16.33
N LEU A 163 10.15 13.75 16.91
CA LEU A 163 8.89 14.24 17.46
C LEU A 163 7.86 14.46 16.35
N LYS A 164 8.28 15.01 15.21
CA LYS A 164 7.43 15.16 14.02
C LYS A 164 6.97 13.80 13.50
N SER A 165 7.83 12.79 13.54
CA SER A 165 7.52 11.42 13.12
C SER A 165 6.46 10.78 14.01
N VAL A 166 6.49 11.03 15.32
CA VAL A 166 5.41 10.63 16.23
C VAL A 166 4.10 11.31 15.81
N GLY A 167 4.13 12.62 15.54
CA GLY A 167 2.97 13.35 15.03
C GLY A 167 2.43 12.80 13.70
N ILE A 168 3.32 12.44 12.76
CA ILE A 168 2.96 11.77 11.51
C ILE A 168 2.28 10.43 11.80
N GLY A 169 2.84 9.60 12.68
CA GLY A 169 2.26 8.30 13.05
C GLY A 169 0.85 8.44 13.63
N VAL A 170 0.64 9.41 14.53
CA VAL A 170 -0.68 9.76 15.05
C VAL A 170 -1.61 10.25 13.93
N GLY A 171 -1.11 11.09 13.02
CA GLY A 171 -1.86 11.57 11.86
C GLY A 171 -2.31 10.46 10.92
N ILE A 172 -1.41 9.51 10.61
CA ILE A 172 -1.74 8.30 9.81
C ILE A 172 -2.79 7.46 10.54
N TRP A 173 -2.70 7.34 11.87
CA TRP A 173 -3.69 6.62 12.67
C TRP A 173 -5.07 7.30 12.61
N LEU A 174 -5.14 8.61 12.83
CA LEU A 174 -6.38 9.40 12.72
C LEU A 174 -6.97 9.35 11.31
N PHE A 175 -6.12 9.38 10.27
CA PHE A 175 -6.57 9.25 8.90
C PHE A 175 -7.20 7.87 8.64
N ASN A 176 -6.52 6.79 9.02
CA ASN A 176 -7.01 5.42 8.77
C ASN A 176 -8.22 5.06 9.64
N PHE A 177 -8.15 5.32 10.95
CA PHE A 177 -9.16 4.88 11.92
C PHE A 177 -10.19 5.95 12.27
N GLY A 178 -9.92 7.22 11.95
CA GLY A 178 -10.91 8.29 12.00
C GLY A 178 -11.63 8.39 10.67
N LEU A 179 -10.98 9.03 9.68
CA LEU A 179 -11.61 9.40 8.40
C LEU A 179 -11.98 8.19 7.54
N MET A 180 -11.03 7.27 7.34
CA MET A 180 -11.25 6.13 6.43
C MET A 180 -12.07 5.00 7.06
N SER A 181 -12.32 5.04 8.37
CA SER A 181 -13.07 3.99 9.06
C SER A 181 -14.52 3.85 8.57
N GLY A 182 -15.13 4.95 8.14
CA GLY A 182 -16.46 4.95 7.52
C GLY A 182 -16.47 4.36 6.11
N VAL A 183 -15.35 4.47 5.38
CA VAL A 183 -15.22 3.94 4.01
C VAL A 183 -14.97 2.44 4.02
N PHE A 184 -14.14 1.96 4.94
CA PHE A 184 -13.73 0.55 4.98
C PHE A 184 -14.65 -0.38 5.76
N ASN A 185 -15.69 0.15 6.43
CA ASN A 185 -16.64 -0.63 7.24
C ASN A 185 -15.93 -1.64 8.16
N TYR A 186 -15.01 -1.15 9.00
CA TYR A 186 -14.23 -2.01 9.88
C TYR A 186 -15.11 -2.87 10.80
N PRO A 187 -14.75 -4.14 11.05
CA PRO A 187 -15.45 -5.02 11.97
C PRO A 187 -15.66 -4.36 13.34
N GLU A 188 -16.89 -4.45 13.85
CA GLU A 188 -17.28 -3.87 15.14
C GLU A 188 -16.38 -4.30 16.33
N PRO A 189 -15.88 -5.54 16.42
CA PRO A 189 -14.98 -5.93 17.51
C PRO A 189 -13.69 -5.10 17.59
N ILE A 190 -13.18 -4.61 16.46
CA ILE A 190 -11.95 -3.80 16.41
C ILE A 190 -12.17 -2.44 17.06
N LYS A 191 -13.39 -1.89 16.92
CA LYS A 191 -13.76 -0.57 17.48
C LYS A 191 -13.88 -0.58 19.00
N ASN A 192 -14.07 -1.75 19.60
CA ASN A 192 -14.37 -1.89 21.03
C ASN A 192 -13.21 -2.47 21.84
N SER A 193 -12.14 -2.92 21.19
CA SER A 193 -10.98 -3.52 21.84
C SER A 193 -9.91 -2.46 22.08
N LEU A 194 -9.76 -2.02 23.34
CA LEU A 194 -8.74 -1.03 23.71
C LEU A 194 -7.32 -1.52 23.38
N GLY A 195 -7.05 -2.81 23.59
CA GLY A 195 -5.75 -3.42 23.28
C GLY A 195 -5.41 -3.33 21.80
N ASP A 196 -6.38 -3.62 20.92
CA ASP A 196 -6.21 -3.46 19.48
C ASP A 196 -5.98 -1.99 19.12
N ILE A 197 -6.81 -1.07 19.63
CA ILE A 197 -6.70 0.37 19.34
C ILE A 197 -5.31 0.91 19.71
N VAL A 198 -4.83 0.59 20.90
CA VAL A 198 -3.52 1.05 21.40
C VAL A 198 -2.38 0.40 20.61
N ALA A 199 -2.45 -0.90 20.33
CA ALA A 199 -1.44 -1.58 19.53
C ALA A 199 -1.37 -1.01 18.10
N MET A 200 -2.52 -0.74 17.49
CA MET A 200 -2.61 -0.14 16.16
C MET A 200 -2.01 1.27 16.14
N LEU A 201 -2.30 2.11 17.14
CA LEU A 201 -1.69 3.44 17.28
C LEU A 201 -0.16 3.35 17.43
N LEU A 202 0.31 2.52 18.36
CA LEU A 202 1.75 2.36 18.62
C LEU A 202 2.49 1.82 17.39
N SER A 203 1.89 0.87 16.67
CA SER A 203 2.48 0.32 15.44
C SER A 203 2.70 1.39 14.35
N LEU A 204 1.78 2.34 14.21
CA LEU A 204 1.88 3.43 13.23
C LEU A 204 2.87 4.51 13.66
N ILE A 205 2.98 4.78 14.97
CA ILE A 205 4.05 5.61 15.53
C ILE A 205 5.42 4.98 15.25
N ILE A 206 5.57 3.69 15.57
CA ILE A 206 6.80 2.93 15.30
C ILE A 206 7.14 2.98 13.82
N PHE A 207 6.17 2.74 12.94
CA PHE A 207 6.34 2.84 11.49
C PHE A 207 6.91 4.21 11.08
N ALA A 208 6.26 5.31 11.46
CA ALA A 208 6.68 6.65 11.03
C ALA A 208 8.06 7.04 11.60
N VAL A 209 8.35 6.65 12.85
CA VAL A 209 9.66 6.85 13.49
C VAL A 209 10.75 6.07 12.78
N VAL A 210 10.54 4.78 12.51
CA VAL A 210 11.51 3.92 11.82
C VAL A 210 11.74 4.41 10.39
N ALA A 211 10.69 4.79 9.66
CA ALA A 211 10.82 5.33 8.30
C ALA A 211 11.67 6.60 8.30
N SER A 212 11.38 7.54 9.19
CA SER A 212 12.13 8.80 9.28
C SER A 212 13.57 8.59 9.77
N TYR A 213 13.80 7.61 10.63
CA TYR A 213 15.14 7.20 11.05
C TYR A 213 15.92 6.56 9.89
N ALA A 214 15.28 5.71 9.09
CA ALA A 214 15.88 5.11 7.90
C ALA A 214 16.27 6.20 6.88
N LEU A 215 15.39 7.18 6.64
CA LEU A 215 15.71 8.35 5.80
C LEU A 215 16.96 9.09 6.30
N LYS A 216 17.06 9.32 7.61
CA LYS A 216 18.25 9.94 8.22
C LYS A 216 19.51 9.11 7.96
N VAL A 217 19.45 7.79 8.18
CA VAL A 217 20.59 6.88 8.00
C VAL A 217 21.05 6.85 6.54
N MET A 218 20.12 6.88 5.59
CA MET A 218 20.42 6.93 4.15
C MET A 218 20.97 8.29 3.67
N GLY A 219 21.07 9.28 4.56
CA GLY A 219 21.63 10.59 4.23
C GLY A 219 20.64 11.56 3.57
N PHE A 220 19.34 11.23 3.53
CA PHE A 220 18.30 12.05 2.90
C PHE A 220 18.29 13.50 3.42
N PHE A 221 18.37 13.67 4.74
CA PHE A 221 18.35 15.00 5.38
C PHE A 221 19.63 15.83 5.19
N LYS A 222 20.72 15.23 4.68
CA LYS A 222 21.95 15.97 4.34
C LYS A 222 21.84 16.60 2.95
N GLN A 223 21.17 15.92 2.01
CA GLN A 223 20.95 16.41 0.65
C GLN A 223 19.90 17.53 0.61
N SER A 224 18.90 17.52 1.50
CA SER A 224 17.84 18.54 1.50
C SER A 224 18.27 19.92 2.02
N ASN A 225 19.45 20.06 2.65
CA ASN A 225 19.93 21.32 3.23
C ASN A 225 21.10 21.94 2.44
N SER A 226 21.52 21.31 1.34
CA SER A 226 22.53 21.82 0.40
C SER A 226 21.85 22.48 -0.79
#